data_AF-A0A7G9FX90-F1
#
_entry.id   AF-A0A7G9FX90-F1
#
_cell.length_a   1.000
_cell.length_b   1.000
_cell.length_c   1.000
_cell.angle_alpha   90.00
_cell.angle_beta   90.00
_cell.angle_gamma   90.00
#
_symmetry.space_group_name_H-M   'P 1'
#
loop_
_entity.id
_entity.type
_entity.pdbx_description
1 polymer ?
#
loop_
_entity_poly.entity_id
_entity_poly.type
_entity_poly.pdbx_seq_one_letter_code
_entity_poly.pdbx_strand_id
1 'polypeptide(L)'
;MGTVYDKLVDQAEAMVNIINKKYVAGNRMAYLALLSGVGSCRIESYPGAGHNYQAVVDAIHNCYARDNTSGIDTGYRDGLYAMIKVAGSFSALQTLMNILFYQLKKEKEGKAQFKIDIQEVMSKVNLLISENRVSYEKEYISFDSWLERNSKFAYENYGIKLGKEAFG
;
A
#
# COMPACT_ATOMS: atom_id res chain seq x y z
N MET A 1 26.01 13.41 0.45
CA MET A 1 25.79 11.98 0.11
C MET A 1 24.47 11.59 0.74
N GLY A 2 23.49 11.15 -0.07
CA GLY A 2 22.23 10.63 0.47
C GLY A 2 22.44 9.36 1.29
N THR A 3 21.55 9.12 2.24
CA THR A 3 21.50 7.89 3.04
C THR A 3 21.21 6.66 2.15
N VAL A 4 21.35 5.45 2.69
CA VAL A 4 20.91 4.22 1.99
C VAL A 4 19.44 4.30 1.62
N TYR A 5 18.62 4.94 2.46
CA TYR A 5 17.20 5.13 2.21
C TYR A 5 16.95 6.09 1.04
N ASP A 6 17.68 7.22 0.98
CA ASP A 6 17.52 8.19 -0.11
C ASP A 6 17.77 7.55 -1.48
N LYS A 7 18.76 6.65 -1.56
CA LYS A 7 19.03 5.86 -2.78
C LYS A 7 17.88 4.93 -3.17
N LEU A 8 17.19 4.35 -2.19
CA LEU A 8 16.01 3.51 -2.45
C LEU A 8 14.84 4.35 -2.97
N VAL A 9 14.66 5.56 -2.42
CA VAL A 9 13.65 6.50 -2.90
C VAL A 9 13.99 6.92 -4.33
N ASP A 10 15.23 7.30 -4.64
CA ASP A 10 15.65 7.66 -6.01
C ASP A 10 15.39 6.52 -7.01
N GLN A 11 15.71 5.28 -6.63
CA GLN A 11 15.43 4.10 -7.44
C GLN A 11 13.92 3.88 -7.63
N ALA A 12 13.14 4.04 -6.55
CA ALA A 12 11.69 3.91 -6.61
C ALA A 12 11.06 5.02 -7.47
N GLU A 13 11.57 6.25 -7.45
CA GLU A 13 11.08 7.35 -8.30
C GLU A 13 11.28 7.05 -9.79
N ALA A 14 12.45 6.51 -10.16
CA ALA A 14 12.69 6.04 -11.51
C ALA A 14 11.66 4.95 -11.92
N MET A 15 11.36 4.01 -11.01
CA MET A 15 10.35 2.99 -11.23
C MET A 15 8.94 3.57 -11.36
N VAL A 16 8.55 4.53 -10.52
CA VAL A 16 7.25 5.23 -10.57
C VAL A 16 7.06 5.85 -11.96
N ASN A 17 8.07 6.52 -12.50
CA ASN A 17 7.99 7.13 -13.83
C ASN A 17 7.78 6.10 -14.94
N ILE A 18 8.45 4.95 -14.87
CA ILE A 18 8.26 3.84 -15.83
C ILE A 18 6.85 3.26 -15.70
N ILE A 19 6.41 3.02 -14.46
CA ILE A 19 5.12 2.43 -14.15
C ILE A 19 3.97 3.35 -14.54
N ASN A 20 4.10 4.66 -14.29
CA ASN A 20 3.07 5.62 -14.67
C ASN A 20 2.91 5.69 -16.19
N LYS A 21 4.01 5.65 -16.96
CA LYS A 21 3.95 5.55 -18.43
C LYS A 21 3.19 4.29 -18.89
N LYS A 22 3.46 3.13 -18.28
CA LYS A 22 2.73 1.89 -18.58
C LYS A 22 1.25 2.00 -18.22
N TYR A 23 0.94 2.62 -17.08
CA TYR A 23 -0.43 2.83 -16.61
C TYR A 23 -1.22 3.74 -17.55
N VAL A 24 -0.66 4.88 -17.95
CA VAL A 24 -1.25 5.81 -18.92
C VAL A 24 -1.45 5.14 -20.29
N ALA A 25 -0.54 4.23 -20.68
CA ALA A 25 -0.70 3.40 -21.89
C ALA A 25 -1.77 2.29 -21.76
N GLY A 26 -2.50 2.21 -20.63
CA GLY A 26 -3.62 1.30 -20.44
C GLY A 26 -3.33 0.08 -19.55
N ASN A 27 -2.11 -0.10 -19.05
CA ASN A 27 -1.81 -1.21 -18.14
C ASN A 27 -2.29 -0.92 -16.71
N ARG A 28 -3.53 -1.31 -16.41
CA ARG A 28 -4.16 -1.12 -15.10
C ARG A 28 -3.52 -1.92 -13.96
N MET A 29 -2.67 -2.90 -14.26
CA MET A 29 -1.95 -3.70 -13.26
C MET A 29 -0.57 -3.13 -12.91
N ALA A 30 -0.13 -2.06 -13.58
CA ALA A 30 1.22 -1.53 -13.42
C ALA A 30 1.48 -1.05 -11.98
N TYR A 31 0.55 -0.31 -11.37
CA TYR A 31 0.69 0.13 -9.98
C TYR A 31 0.56 -1.01 -8.97
N LEU A 32 -0.22 -2.06 -9.26
CA LEU A 32 -0.23 -3.27 -8.42
C LEU A 32 1.18 -3.88 -8.35
N ALA A 33 1.83 -4.05 -9.50
CA ALA A 33 3.18 -4.62 -9.55
C ALA A 33 4.18 -3.77 -8.77
N LEU A 34 4.06 -2.44 -8.87
CA LEU A 34 4.88 -1.49 -8.13
C LEU A 34 4.68 -1.62 -6.62
N LEU A 35 3.43 -1.52 -6.15
CA LEU A 35 3.10 -1.52 -4.73
C LEU A 35 3.40 -2.86 -4.05
N SER A 36 3.22 -3.97 -4.76
CA SER A 36 3.52 -5.31 -4.25
C SER A 36 4.99 -5.73 -4.42
N GLY A 37 5.81 -4.94 -5.12
CA GLY A 37 7.20 -5.29 -5.39
C GLY A 37 7.38 -6.56 -6.23
N VAL A 38 6.43 -6.85 -7.12
CA VAL A 38 6.45 -8.04 -7.97
C VAL A 38 7.33 -7.83 -9.20
N GLY A 39 8.12 -8.87 -9.53
CA GLY A 39 8.99 -8.87 -10.69
C GLY A 39 10.04 -7.77 -10.63
N SER A 40 10.21 -7.02 -11.72
CA SER A 40 11.19 -5.95 -11.82
C SER A 40 10.89 -4.73 -10.93
N CYS A 41 9.75 -4.69 -10.25
CA CYS A 41 9.36 -3.57 -9.39
C CYS A 41 9.89 -3.70 -7.96
N ARG A 42 10.63 -4.77 -7.64
CA ARG A 42 11.19 -4.96 -6.31
C ARG A 42 12.25 -3.89 -6.01
N ILE A 43 11.92 -3.02 -5.06
CA ILE A 43 12.84 -2.09 -4.41
C ILE A 43 13.29 -2.70 -3.08
N GLU A 44 14.58 -3.00 -2.89
CA GLU A 44 15.13 -3.59 -1.66
C GLU A 44 16.55 -3.08 -1.41
N SER A 45 16.96 -2.98 -0.13
CA SER A 45 18.28 -2.46 0.26
C SER A 45 19.44 -3.39 -0.10
N TYR A 46 19.17 -4.69 -0.12
CA TYR A 46 20.06 -5.75 -0.58
C TYR A 46 19.21 -6.96 -0.99
N PRO A 47 19.74 -7.91 -1.78
CA PRO A 47 19.00 -9.08 -2.22
C PRO A 47 18.38 -9.86 -1.05
N GLY A 48 17.06 -9.97 -1.04
CA GLY A 48 16.31 -10.68 0.01
C GLY A 48 15.94 -9.83 1.23
N ALA A 49 16.25 -8.53 1.25
CA ALA A 49 15.80 -7.63 2.31
C ALA A 49 14.27 -7.40 2.31
N GLY A 50 13.62 -7.77 1.20
CA GLY A 50 12.18 -7.60 1.03
C GLY A 50 11.84 -6.22 0.47
N HIS A 51 10.62 -6.11 -0.05
CA HIS A 51 10.19 -4.92 -0.74
C HIS A 51 10.01 -3.72 0.20
N ASN A 52 10.74 -2.64 -0.04
CA ASN A 52 10.66 -1.40 0.72
C ASN A 52 9.48 -0.55 0.26
N TYR A 53 8.29 -0.91 0.72
CA TYR A 53 7.05 -0.21 0.40
C TYR A 53 7.05 1.26 0.86
N GLN A 54 7.80 1.61 1.91
CA GLN A 54 7.92 2.99 2.39
C GLN A 54 8.61 3.86 1.35
N ALA A 55 9.75 3.41 0.83
CA ALA A 55 10.47 4.11 -0.22
C ALA A 55 9.63 4.27 -1.49
N VAL A 56 8.82 3.26 -1.83
CA VAL A 56 7.87 3.34 -2.96
C VAL A 56 6.79 4.39 -2.73
N VAL A 57 6.13 4.40 -1.57
CA VAL A 57 5.11 5.41 -1.26
C VAL A 57 5.72 6.81 -1.26
N ASP A 58 6.90 6.98 -0.67
CA ASP A 58 7.62 8.26 -0.68
C ASP A 58 7.95 8.72 -2.11
N ALA A 59 8.45 7.83 -2.95
CA ALA A 59 8.71 8.10 -4.35
C ALA A 59 7.45 8.50 -5.13
N ILE A 60 6.31 7.86 -4.87
CA ILE A 60 5.03 8.19 -5.49
C ILE A 60 4.61 9.63 -5.13
N HIS A 61 4.71 9.99 -3.85
CA HIS A 61 4.44 11.36 -3.39
C HIS A 61 5.41 12.36 -4.03
N ASN A 62 6.71 12.06 -4.06
CA ASN A 62 7.71 12.94 -4.66
C ASN A 62 7.48 13.14 -6.17
N CYS A 63 7.17 12.07 -6.91
CA CYS A 63 6.84 12.19 -8.33
C CYS A 63 5.56 13.00 -8.55
N TYR A 64 4.52 12.80 -7.74
CA TYR A 64 3.30 13.59 -7.83
C TYR A 64 3.54 15.08 -7.51
N ALA A 65 4.39 15.40 -6.52
CA ALA A 65 4.74 16.78 -6.22
C ALA A 65 5.42 17.50 -7.39
N ARG A 66 6.18 16.77 -8.22
CA ARG A 66 6.84 17.30 -9.41
C ARG A 66 5.91 17.39 -10.62
N ASP A 67 4.95 16.47 -10.74
CA ASP A 67 3.94 16.46 -11.78
C ASP A 67 2.61 15.88 -11.28
N ASN A 68 1.75 16.79 -10.83
CA ASN A 68 0.42 16.46 -10.30
C ASN A 68 -0.65 16.26 -11.40
N THR A 69 -0.28 16.37 -12.68
CA THR A 69 -1.21 16.22 -13.82
C THR A 69 -1.12 14.86 -14.49
N SER A 70 -0.06 14.10 -14.21
CA SER A 70 0.24 12.81 -14.84
C SER A 70 -0.62 11.62 -14.38
N GLY A 71 -1.55 11.84 -13.44
CA GLY A 71 -2.46 10.81 -12.93
C GLY A 71 -1.82 9.79 -11.98
N ILE A 72 -0.68 10.14 -11.35
CA ILE A 72 0.02 9.26 -10.39
C ILE A 72 -0.85 8.89 -9.19
N ASP A 73 -1.61 9.86 -8.65
CA ASP A 73 -2.55 9.66 -7.55
C ASP A 73 -3.68 8.68 -7.92
N THR A 74 -4.22 8.82 -9.13
CA THR A 74 -5.22 7.92 -9.70
C THR A 74 -4.64 6.53 -9.88
N GLY A 75 -3.43 6.42 -10.43
CA GLY A 75 -2.74 5.14 -10.59
C GLY A 75 -2.45 4.45 -9.26
N TYR A 76 -2.03 5.21 -8.23
CA TYR A 76 -1.84 4.71 -6.88
C TYR A 76 -3.14 4.14 -6.29
N ARG A 77 -4.24 4.89 -6.37
CA ARG A 77 -5.56 4.44 -5.90
C ARG A 77 -6.02 3.16 -6.63
N ASP A 78 -5.92 3.14 -7.95
CA ASP A 78 -6.29 1.97 -8.76
C ASP A 78 -5.41 0.76 -8.42
N GLY A 79 -4.12 0.99 -8.14
CA GLY A 79 -3.20 -0.02 -7.62
C GLY A 79 -3.63 -0.60 -6.29
N LEU A 80 -4.04 0.23 -5.33
CA LEU A 80 -4.60 -0.23 -4.05
C LEU A 80 -5.87 -1.07 -4.26
N TYR A 81 -6.77 -0.64 -5.15
CA TYR A 81 -7.98 -1.40 -5.48
C TYR A 81 -7.66 -2.74 -6.14
N ALA A 82 -6.66 -2.78 -7.02
CA ALA A 82 -6.18 -4.03 -7.59
C ALA A 82 -5.56 -4.94 -6.50
N MET A 83 -4.78 -4.39 -5.57
CA MET A 83 -4.22 -5.17 -4.45
C MET A 83 -5.33 -5.78 -3.59
N ILE A 84 -6.35 -5.00 -3.24
CA ILE A 84 -7.52 -5.49 -2.49
C ILE A 84 -8.16 -6.68 -3.20
N LYS A 85 -8.36 -6.59 -4.53
CA LYS A 85 -9.01 -7.66 -5.31
C LYS A 85 -8.24 -8.97 -5.34
N VAL A 86 -6.91 -8.94 -5.23
CA VAL A 86 -6.06 -10.14 -5.41
C VAL A 86 -5.40 -10.63 -4.13
N ALA A 87 -5.59 -9.93 -3.01
CA ALA A 87 -4.91 -10.22 -1.75
C ALA A 87 -5.51 -11.43 -1.01
N GLY A 88 -5.64 -12.59 -1.66
CA GLY A 88 -6.21 -13.81 -1.06
C GLY A 88 -5.31 -14.53 -0.04
N SER A 89 -4.05 -14.11 0.11
CA SER A 89 -3.10 -14.64 1.11
C SER A 89 -2.83 -13.64 2.22
N PHE A 90 -2.49 -14.14 3.41
CA PHE A 90 -2.17 -13.30 4.56
C PHE A 90 -0.99 -12.36 4.29
N SER A 91 0.03 -12.84 3.57
CA SER A 91 1.18 -12.01 3.19
C SER A 91 0.78 -10.85 2.26
N ALA A 92 -0.18 -11.05 1.36
CA ALA A 92 -0.67 -9.99 0.49
C ALA A 92 -1.50 -8.97 1.27
N LEU A 93 -2.38 -9.44 2.16
CA LEU A 93 -3.12 -8.57 3.09
C LEU A 93 -2.18 -7.75 3.97
N GLN A 94 -1.15 -8.36 4.54
CA GLN A 94 -0.17 -7.67 5.39
C GLN A 94 0.57 -6.58 4.61
N THR A 95 0.95 -6.85 3.36
CA THR A 95 1.60 -5.84 2.49
C THR A 95 0.67 -4.67 2.21
N LEU A 96 -0.59 -4.94 1.86
CA LEU A 96 -1.61 -3.92 1.66
C LEU A 96 -1.80 -3.06 2.92
N MET A 97 -1.96 -3.68 4.09
CA MET A 97 -2.14 -2.96 5.36
C MET A 97 -0.93 -2.08 5.70
N ASN A 98 0.29 -2.56 5.47
CA ASN A 98 1.51 -1.80 5.69
C ASN A 98 1.57 -0.53 4.83
N ILE A 99 1.17 -0.62 3.55
CA ILE A 99 1.09 0.52 2.64
C ILE A 99 0.03 1.52 3.11
N LEU A 100 -1.17 1.03 3.44
CA LEU A 100 -2.28 1.88 3.89
C LEU A 100 -1.95 2.64 5.18
N PHE A 101 -1.36 1.96 6.17
CA PHE A 101 -0.96 2.64 7.41
C PHE A 101 0.17 3.62 7.20
N TYR A 102 1.08 3.36 6.27
CA TYR A 102 2.13 4.32 5.95
C TYR A 102 1.58 5.56 5.21
N GLN A 103 0.65 5.36 4.27
CA GLN A 103 -0.09 6.47 3.64
C GLN A 103 -0.82 7.32 4.69
N LEU A 104 -1.55 6.68 5.60
CA LEU A 104 -2.26 7.37 6.68
C LEU A 104 -1.32 8.13 7.62
N LYS A 105 -0.17 7.55 7.95
CA LYS A 105 0.87 8.24 8.72
C LYS A 105 1.32 9.51 8.00
N LYS A 106 1.60 9.45 6.69
CA LYS A 106 2.00 10.63 5.91
C LYS A 106 0.90 11.69 5.87
N GLU A 107 -0.35 11.31 5.72
CA GLU A 107 -1.49 12.24 5.73
C GLU A 107 -1.63 12.92 7.09
N LYS A 108 -1.53 12.16 8.20
CA LYS A 108 -1.59 12.68 9.58
C LYS A 108 -0.44 13.63 9.90
N GLU A 109 0.76 13.35 9.39
CA GLU A 109 1.95 14.18 9.57
C GLU A 109 2.01 15.39 8.62
N GLY A 110 1.03 15.56 7.72
CA GLY A 110 1.03 16.64 6.72
C GLY A 110 2.12 16.51 5.65
N LYS A 111 2.66 15.30 5.46
CA LYS A 111 3.74 15.00 4.49
C LYS A 111 3.23 14.37 3.20
N ALA A 112 1.97 13.98 3.14
CA ALA A 112 1.35 13.45 1.93
C ALA A 112 1.05 14.58 0.94
N GLN A 113 1.33 14.33 -0.34
CA GLN A 113 1.05 15.27 -1.45
C GLN A 113 -0.37 15.13 -2.00
N PHE A 114 -1.00 13.98 -1.73
CA PHE A 114 -2.40 13.71 -1.99
C PHE A 114 -2.97 12.80 -0.89
N LYS A 115 -4.30 12.80 -0.76
CA LYS A 115 -5.03 11.96 0.19
C LYS A 115 -5.76 10.84 -0.51
N ILE A 116 -6.00 9.74 0.20
CA ILE A 116 -6.92 8.68 -0.25
C ILE A 116 -8.26 8.79 0.46
N ASP A 117 -9.35 8.35 -0.21
CA ASP A 117 -10.61 8.12 0.49
C ASP A 117 -10.47 6.89 1.37
N ILE A 118 -10.02 7.13 2.61
CA ILE A 118 -9.73 6.04 3.53
C ILE A 118 -10.99 5.29 3.95
N GLN A 119 -12.15 5.95 4.01
CA GLN A 119 -13.40 5.29 4.38
C GLN A 119 -13.79 4.28 3.30
N GLU A 120 -13.71 4.67 2.02
CA GLU A 120 -13.95 3.75 0.91
C GLU A 120 -12.94 2.60 0.91
N VAL A 121 -11.64 2.91 1.00
CA VAL A 121 -10.56 1.91 0.95
C VAL A 121 -10.70 0.90 2.09
N MET A 122 -10.92 1.36 3.32
CA MET A 122 -11.02 0.50 4.49
C MET A 122 -12.30 -0.33 4.50
N SER A 123 -13.41 0.19 3.96
CA SER A 123 -14.63 -0.59 3.74
C SER A 123 -14.35 -1.80 2.83
N LYS A 124 -13.63 -1.60 1.71
CA LYS A 124 -13.24 -2.70 0.81
C LYS A 124 -12.26 -3.68 1.48
N VAL A 125 -11.33 -3.19 2.30
CA VAL A 125 -10.42 -4.04 3.09
C VAL A 125 -11.19 -4.90 4.10
N ASN A 126 -12.21 -4.34 4.76
CA ASN A 126 -13.03 -5.09 5.70
C ASN A 126 -13.81 -6.21 5.02
N LEU A 127 -14.33 -5.96 3.81
CA LEU A 127 -14.94 -7.00 2.98
C LEU A 127 -13.93 -8.09 2.60
N LEU A 128 -12.75 -7.70 2.10
CA LEU A 128 -11.66 -8.63 1.78
C LEU A 128 -11.30 -9.53 2.98
N ILE A 129 -11.18 -8.94 4.17
CA ILE A 129 -10.90 -9.66 5.41
C ILE A 129 -12.00 -10.66 5.72
N SER A 130 -13.25 -10.25 5.61
CA SER A 130 -14.41 -11.12 5.87
C SER A 130 -14.46 -12.30 4.88
N GLU A 131 -14.27 -12.03 3.58
CA GLU A 131 -14.37 -13.03 2.50
C GLU A 131 -13.27 -14.09 2.56
N ASN A 132 -12.06 -13.70 2.97
CA ASN A 132 -10.88 -14.57 2.94
C ASN A 132 -10.42 -15.01 4.34
N ARG A 133 -11.20 -14.72 5.39
CA ARG A 133 -10.88 -14.99 6.79
C ARG A 133 -10.34 -16.41 7.03
N VAL A 134 -11.06 -17.42 6.54
CA VAL A 134 -10.70 -18.83 6.71
C VAL A 134 -9.33 -19.14 6.09
N SER A 135 -9.02 -18.54 4.94
CA SER A 135 -7.71 -18.68 4.29
C SER A 135 -6.61 -18.08 5.15
N TYR A 136 -6.83 -16.87 5.67
CA TYR A 136 -5.84 -16.18 6.52
C TYR A 136 -5.59 -16.89 7.84
N GLU A 137 -6.63 -17.39 8.52
CA GLU A 137 -6.50 -18.17 9.75
C GLU A 137 -5.71 -19.46 9.52
N LYS A 138 -5.84 -20.08 8.34
CA LYS A 138 -5.06 -21.26 7.95
C LYS A 138 -3.59 -20.94 7.68
N GLU A 139 -3.31 -19.82 7.03
CA GLU A 139 -1.94 -19.40 6.71
C GLU A 139 -1.18 -18.84 7.93
N TYR A 140 -1.89 -18.23 8.87
CA TYR A 140 -1.28 -17.59 10.02
C TYR A 140 -2.09 -17.84 11.30
N ILE A 141 -1.56 -18.72 12.15
CA ILE A 141 -2.23 -19.20 13.37
C ILE A 141 -2.62 -18.08 14.36
N SER A 142 -1.93 -16.94 14.30
CA SER A 142 -2.20 -15.77 15.14
C SER A 142 -2.95 -14.66 14.40
N PHE A 143 -3.68 -15.00 13.33
CA PHE A 143 -4.42 -14.03 12.51
C PHE A 143 -5.38 -13.17 13.33
N ASP A 144 -6.18 -13.77 14.20
CA ASP A 144 -7.15 -13.02 15.01
C ASP A 144 -6.45 -12.02 15.95
N SER A 145 -5.39 -12.45 16.65
CA SER A 145 -4.61 -11.54 17.50
C SER A 145 -3.91 -10.46 16.68
N TRP A 146 -3.48 -10.76 15.45
CA TRP A 146 -2.93 -9.75 14.54
C TRP A 146 -4.00 -8.76 14.10
N LEU A 147 -5.19 -9.22 13.73
CA LEU A 147 -6.30 -8.37 13.32
C LEU A 147 -6.75 -7.45 14.46
N GLU A 148 -6.84 -7.97 15.68
CA GLU A 148 -7.18 -7.19 16.88
C GLU A 148 -6.17 -6.07 17.15
N ARG A 149 -4.87 -6.38 17.12
CA ARG A 149 -3.82 -5.36 17.28
C ARG A 149 -3.89 -4.28 16.20
N ASN A 150 -4.12 -4.67 14.95
CA ASN A 150 -4.25 -3.72 13.86
C ASN A 150 -5.54 -2.90 13.94
N SER A 151 -6.65 -3.48 14.44
CA SER A 151 -7.90 -2.72 14.66
C SER A 151 -7.72 -1.67 15.74
N LYS A 152 -7.17 -2.06 16.89
CA LYS A 152 -6.83 -1.13 17.96
C LYS A 152 -5.93 -0.01 17.47
N PHE A 153 -4.85 -0.35 16.75
CA PHE A 153 -3.94 0.64 16.18
C PHE A 153 -4.65 1.60 15.20
N ALA A 154 -5.48 1.07 14.29
CA ALA A 154 -6.22 1.85 13.30
C ALA A 154 -7.21 2.82 13.97
N TYR A 155 -7.93 2.36 14.99
CA TYR A 155 -8.89 3.16 15.72
C TYR A 155 -8.20 4.26 16.55
N GLU A 156 -7.20 3.91 17.36
CA GLU A 156 -6.51 4.88 18.23
C GLU A 156 -5.76 5.96 17.45
N ASN A 157 -5.15 5.59 16.31
CA ASN A 157 -4.32 6.53 15.56
C ASN A 157 -5.09 7.32 14.50
N TYR A 158 -6.17 6.76 13.96
CA TYR A 158 -6.84 7.29 12.77
C TYR A 158 -8.38 7.28 12.85
N GLY A 159 -8.98 6.74 13.93
CA GLY A 159 -10.43 6.66 14.08
C GLY A 159 -11.12 5.69 13.12
N ILE A 160 -10.39 4.68 12.62
CA ILE A 160 -10.84 3.75 11.58
C ILE A 160 -11.19 2.40 12.22
N LYS A 161 -12.37 1.87 11.89
CA LYS A 161 -12.79 0.50 12.26
C LYS A 161 -12.23 -0.53 11.28
N LEU A 162 -11.66 -1.63 11.81
CA LEU A 162 -11.09 -2.73 11.03
C LEU A 162 -11.62 -4.09 11.52
N GLY A 163 -11.87 -5.02 10.60
CA GLY A 163 -12.35 -6.36 10.92
C GLY A 163 -13.77 -6.35 11.51
N LYS A 164 -13.99 -7.11 12.58
CA LYS A 164 -15.32 -7.33 13.19
C LYS A 164 -16.00 -6.02 13.62
N GLU A 165 -15.23 -5.03 14.05
CA GLU A 165 -15.75 -3.74 14.55
C GLU A 165 -16.36 -2.87 13.43
N ALA A 166 -16.05 -3.17 12.17
CA ALA A 166 -16.52 -2.41 11.01
C ALA A 166 -17.97 -2.72 10.60
N PHE A 167 -18.51 -3.87 11.01
CA PHE A 167 -19.87 -4.32 10.66
C PHE A 167 -20.86 -4.22 11.83
N GLY A 168 -20.43 -3.61 12.94
CA GLY A 168 -21.23 -3.36 14.15
C GLY A 168 -21.55 -1.89 14.35
#